data_AF-A0A1G7BAF8-F1
#
_entry.id   AF-A0A1G7BAF8-F1
#
_cell.length_a   1.000
_cell.length_b   1.000
_cell.length_c   1.000
_cell.angle_alpha   90.00
_cell.angle_beta   90.00
_cell.angle_gamma   90.00
#
_symmetry.space_group_name_H-M   'P 1'
#
loop_
_entity.id
_entity.type
_entity.pdbx_description
1 polymer ?
#
loop_
_entity_poly.entity_id
_entity_poly.type
_entity_poly.pdbx_seq_one_letter_code
_entity_poly.pdbx_strand_id
1 'polypeptide(L)'
;MKKQLLWLAGVGLVLGSIIAGCNGCKGKSGKPGSGDEDTTGIDISERHDSMQLVGTDTVTSFQVTEANKDSVLTATTKEILTLFKNKEYTKLDSFIHPEEGIRFSPYATVELGTDKKFTREAFRELITTNRNKKVNWGAYDGSGNPIVLSPAEYFGKFVYDGNFLNAKQAGVNTIYGKGNSINNLKTAYPGAEFTENHLDGTKKYGGMDWKSVRLVYKLENGRYYLIAIVHDQWTI
;
A
#
# COMPACT_ATOMS: atom_id res chain seq x y z
N MET A 1 -14.77 48.73 -19.77
CA MET A 1 -16.22 48.45 -19.87
C MET A 1 -16.58 47.45 -18.77
N LYS A 2 -17.25 47.92 -17.71
CA LYS A 2 -17.74 47.11 -16.59
C LYS A 2 -19.18 46.68 -16.89
N LYS A 3 -19.55 45.43 -16.58
CA LYS A 3 -20.91 44.95 -16.28
C LYS A 3 -20.82 43.44 -15.97
N GLN A 4 -21.50 42.81 -15.02
CA GLN A 4 -22.25 43.16 -13.80
C GLN A 4 -22.47 41.78 -13.16
N LEU A 5 -22.36 41.71 -11.84
CA LEU A 5 -22.63 40.55 -10.99
C LEU A 5 -24.15 40.40 -10.80
N LEU A 6 -24.68 39.18 -10.80
CA LEU A 6 -26.05 38.88 -10.35
C LEU A 6 -26.04 37.65 -9.43
N TRP A 7 -26.56 37.88 -8.23
CA TRP A 7 -26.76 36.95 -7.12
C TRP A 7 -28.23 37.08 -6.68
N LEU A 8 -28.72 36.10 -5.90
CA LEU A 8 -30.02 36.00 -5.18
C LEU A 8 -31.17 35.41 -6.04
N ALA A 9 -32.06 34.55 -5.54
CA ALA A 9 -32.45 34.04 -4.21
C ALA A 9 -33.08 32.63 -4.44
N GLY A 10 -33.46 31.76 -3.49
CA GLY A 10 -33.60 31.81 -2.04
C GLY A 10 -34.38 30.57 -1.54
N VAL A 11 -33.94 30.03 -0.40
CA VAL A 11 -34.72 29.69 0.81
C VAL A 11 -35.95 28.76 0.70
N GLY A 12 -35.90 27.66 1.46
CA GLY A 12 -37.06 26.84 1.85
C GLY A 12 -36.71 25.90 3.01
N LEU A 13 -37.01 26.36 4.24
CA LEU A 13 -37.04 25.61 5.51
C LEU A 13 -37.94 24.36 5.43
N VAL A 14 -37.71 23.33 6.26
CA VAL A 14 -38.66 22.84 7.29
C VAL A 14 -37.96 21.85 8.26
N LEU A 15 -38.34 22.01 9.52
CA LEU A 15 -37.96 21.32 10.76
C LEU A 15 -38.44 19.86 10.86
N GLY A 16 -37.81 19.09 11.76
CA GLY A 16 -38.40 17.84 12.27
C GLY A 16 -37.54 17.11 13.27
N SER A 17 -37.50 17.59 14.52
CA SER A 17 -37.03 16.82 15.68
C SER A 17 -38.13 15.86 16.13
N ILE A 18 -37.80 14.59 16.41
CA ILE A 18 -38.61 13.72 17.27
C ILE A 18 -37.69 13.01 18.26
N ILE A 19 -38.15 13.03 19.50
CA ILE A 19 -37.52 12.60 20.76
C ILE A 19 -38.14 11.24 21.15
N ALA A 20 -37.51 10.57 22.13
CA ALA A 20 -37.96 9.42 22.91
C ALA A 20 -37.82 8.06 22.19
N GLY A 21 -37.20 7.02 22.75
CA GLY A 21 -36.92 6.70 24.15
C GLY A 21 -37.52 5.33 24.42
N CYS A 22 -36.72 4.35 24.87
CA CYS A 22 -37.19 3.33 25.80
C CYS A 22 -36.02 2.66 26.52
N ASN A 23 -36.26 2.52 27.82
CA ASN A 23 -35.43 2.03 28.89
C ASN A 23 -35.61 0.50 29.00
N GLY A 24 -34.66 -0.17 29.65
CA GLY A 24 -34.51 -1.63 29.60
C GLY A 24 -35.48 -2.49 30.42
N CYS A 25 -35.14 -3.78 30.49
CA CYS A 25 -35.57 -4.80 31.47
C CYS A 25 -34.43 -5.82 31.54
N LYS A 26 -33.57 -5.87 32.56
CA LYS A 26 -33.69 -6.39 33.95
C LYS A 26 -33.98 -7.89 34.05
N GLY A 27 -33.05 -8.60 34.69
CA GLY A 27 -33.29 -9.81 35.48
C GLY A 27 -32.05 -10.72 35.55
N LYS A 28 -31.61 -11.26 36.67
CA LYS A 28 -31.79 -11.02 38.11
C LYS A 28 -30.79 -11.96 38.79
N SER A 29 -30.06 -11.49 39.79
CA SER A 29 -29.31 -12.31 40.75
C SER A 29 -30.27 -12.95 41.76
N GLY A 30 -29.95 -14.16 42.20
CA GLY A 30 -30.61 -14.87 43.30
C GLY A 30 -29.65 -15.87 43.95
N LYS A 31 -29.57 -15.85 45.28
CA LYS A 31 -28.79 -16.70 46.20
C LYS A 31 -29.77 -17.11 47.33
N PRO A 32 -29.37 -17.92 48.33
CA PRO A 32 -29.16 -19.37 48.39
C PRO A 32 -30.33 -20.12 49.09
N GLY A 33 -30.30 -21.45 49.11
CA GLY A 33 -31.17 -22.30 49.94
C GLY A 33 -30.37 -23.46 50.56
N SER A 34 -30.54 -23.63 51.87
CA SER A 34 -29.91 -24.60 52.77
C SER A 34 -30.63 -25.95 52.78
N GLY A 35 -29.88 -27.02 53.04
CA GLY A 35 -30.36 -28.33 53.48
C GLY A 35 -29.19 -29.13 54.04
N ASP A 36 -29.27 -29.46 55.34
CA ASP A 36 -28.28 -30.20 56.13
C ASP A 36 -28.46 -31.75 56.02
N GLU A 37 -27.50 -32.47 56.63
CA GLU A 37 -27.29 -33.94 56.79
C GLU A 37 -26.21 -34.54 55.86
N ASP A 38 -25.28 -35.40 56.26
CA ASP A 38 -24.77 -35.86 57.57
C ASP A 38 -23.48 -36.68 57.30
N THR A 39 -22.54 -36.63 58.24
CA THR A 39 -21.41 -37.53 58.54
C THR A 39 -20.23 -37.85 57.59
N THR A 40 -19.07 -37.88 58.28
CA THR A 40 -17.84 -38.69 58.12
C THR A 40 -16.72 -38.15 57.21
N GLY A 41 -15.59 -37.88 57.87
CA GLY A 41 -14.41 -37.22 57.32
C GLY A 41 -13.50 -38.10 56.48
N ILE A 42 -12.41 -37.47 56.00
CA ILE A 42 -11.12 -37.98 55.52
C ILE A 42 -10.36 -36.71 55.09
N ASP A 43 -9.42 -36.26 55.91
CA ASP A 43 -7.97 -36.45 55.75
C ASP A 43 -7.31 -35.26 55.02
N ILE A 44 -6.38 -34.66 55.75
CA ILE A 44 -5.55 -33.51 55.38
C ILE A 44 -4.22 -34.09 54.92
N SER A 45 -4.10 -34.35 53.61
CA SER A 45 -2.79 -34.48 52.96
C SER A 45 -2.80 -33.89 51.53
N GLU A 46 -1.94 -32.88 51.37
CA GLU A 46 -1.16 -32.55 50.19
C GLU A 46 -1.78 -32.76 48.80
N ARG A 47 -2.19 -31.66 48.15
CA ARG A 47 -1.90 -31.39 46.73
C ARG A 47 -1.76 -29.88 46.49
N HIS A 48 -0.53 -29.36 46.64
CA HIS A 48 -0.13 -28.16 45.91
C HIS A 48 0.07 -28.57 44.46
N ASP A 49 -1.03 -28.64 43.70
CA ASP A 49 -0.92 -28.90 42.28
C ASP A 49 -0.34 -27.65 41.61
N SER A 50 0.82 -27.87 41.02
CA SER A 50 1.63 -26.86 40.40
C SER A 50 0.90 -26.45 39.13
N MET A 51 0.26 -25.28 39.13
CA MET A 51 -0.19 -24.66 37.90
C MET A 51 1.06 -24.19 37.15
N GLN A 52 1.73 -25.15 36.51
CA GLN A 52 2.85 -24.92 35.63
C GLN A 52 2.30 -24.09 34.48
N LEU A 53 2.63 -22.80 34.46
CA LEU A 53 2.49 -21.96 33.30
C LEU A 53 3.39 -22.57 32.22
N VAL A 54 2.81 -23.42 31.36
CA VAL A 54 3.45 -23.87 30.13
C VAL A 54 3.44 -22.66 29.19
N GLY A 55 4.41 -21.77 29.41
CA GLY A 55 4.79 -20.77 28.45
C GLY A 55 5.31 -21.48 27.22
N THR A 56 4.48 -21.54 26.18
CA THR A 56 4.93 -21.79 24.81
C THR A 56 4.15 -20.87 23.89
N ASP A 57 4.43 -19.56 24.02
CA ASP A 57 4.24 -18.59 22.93
C ASP A 57 5.21 -18.96 21.80
N THR A 58 4.90 -20.06 21.10
CA THR A 58 5.56 -20.40 19.85
C THR A 58 4.83 -19.63 18.76
N VAL A 59 4.99 -18.31 18.77
CA VAL A 59 4.72 -17.51 17.56
C VAL A 59 5.79 -17.94 16.58
N THR A 60 5.45 -18.87 15.68
CA THR A 60 6.30 -19.21 14.54
C THR A 60 6.57 -17.91 13.78
N SER A 61 7.76 -17.34 13.95
CA SER A 61 8.12 -16.11 13.29
C SER A 61 8.15 -16.38 11.78
N PHE A 62 7.32 -15.67 11.02
CA PHE A 62 7.33 -15.77 9.57
C PHE A 62 8.68 -15.27 9.06
N GLN A 63 9.50 -16.16 8.50
CA GLN A 63 10.78 -15.83 7.91
C GLN A 63 10.68 -15.86 6.39
N VAL A 64 11.22 -14.82 5.74
CA VAL A 64 11.41 -14.80 4.29
C VAL A 64 12.56 -15.74 3.94
N THR A 65 12.33 -16.61 2.97
CA THR A 65 13.29 -17.60 2.43
C THR A 65 13.18 -17.62 0.91
N GLU A 66 14.16 -18.19 0.21
CA GLU A 66 14.06 -18.35 -1.25
C GLU A 66 12.81 -19.12 -1.68
N ALA A 67 12.34 -20.09 -0.88
CA ALA A 67 11.16 -20.90 -1.21
C ALA A 67 9.83 -20.13 -1.14
N ASN A 68 9.75 -19.08 -0.31
CA ASN A 68 8.51 -18.29 -0.15
C ASN A 68 8.62 -16.86 -0.70
N LYS A 69 9.81 -16.45 -1.14
CA LYS A 69 10.10 -15.12 -1.70
C LYS A 69 9.05 -14.64 -2.69
N ASP A 70 8.78 -15.43 -3.71
CA ASP A 70 7.90 -15.01 -4.81
C ASP A 70 6.47 -14.78 -4.32
N SER A 71 6.00 -15.62 -3.39
CA SER A 71 4.69 -15.46 -2.76
C SER A 71 4.62 -14.19 -1.92
N VAL A 72 5.68 -13.88 -1.16
CA VAL A 72 5.75 -12.65 -0.34
C VAL A 72 5.75 -11.42 -1.24
N LEU A 73 6.64 -11.37 -2.23
CA LEU A 73 6.73 -10.23 -3.16
C LEU A 73 5.43 -10.03 -3.94
N THR A 74 4.77 -11.10 -4.38
CA THR A 74 3.47 -11.03 -5.07
C THR A 74 2.38 -10.49 -4.16
N ALA A 75 2.30 -10.96 -2.91
CA ALA A 75 1.32 -10.48 -1.94
C ALA A 75 1.55 -8.99 -1.59
N THR A 76 2.79 -8.61 -1.30
CA THR A 76 3.19 -7.22 -1.02
C THR A 76 2.92 -6.30 -2.22
N THR A 77 3.22 -6.76 -3.45
CA THR A 77 2.90 -6.03 -4.69
C THR A 77 1.40 -5.77 -4.81
N LYS A 78 0.57 -6.80 -4.58
CA LYS A 78 -0.89 -6.67 -4.65
C LYS A 78 -1.43 -5.66 -3.64
N GLU A 79 -0.88 -5.65 -2.43
CA GLU A 79 -1.24 -4.66 -1.40
C GLU A 79 -0.89 -3.24 -1.85
N ILE A 80 0.35 -3.02 -2.30
CA ILE A 80 0.82 -1.71 -2.78
C ILE A 80 0.01 -1.21 -3.99
N LEU A 81 -0.27 -2.07 -4.98
CA LEU A 81 -1.10 -1.72 -6.12
C LEU A 81 -2.55 -1.38 -5.71
N THR A 82 -3.07 -2.02 -4.66
CA THR A 82 -4.38 -1.67 -4.09
C THR A 82 -4.37 -0.27 -3.48
N LEU A 83 -3.29 0.10 -2.77
CA LEU A 83 -3.12 1.47 -2.27
C LEU A 83 -3.10 2.48 -3.42
N PHE A 84 -2.39 2.18 -4.51
CA PHE A 84 -2.34 3.07 -5.68
C PHE A 84 -3.71 3.22 -6.34
N LYS A 85 -4.42 2.12 -6.58
CA LYS A 85 -5.79 2.12 -7.12
C LYS A 85 -6.74 2.98 -6.28
N ASN A 86 -6.68 2.82 -4.95
CA ASN A 86 -7.56 3.51 -4.01
C ASN A 86 -7.06 4.93 -3.65
N LYS A 87 -5.92 5.36 -4.20
CA LYS A 87 -5.25 6.63 -3.91
C LYS A 87 -4.91 6.83 -2.43
N GLU A 88 -4.64 5.73 -1.73
CA GLU A 88 -4.30 5.70 -0.30
C GLU A 88 -2.78 5.88 -0.06
N TYR A 89 -2.19 6.91 -0.68
CA TYR A 89 -0.73 7.10 -0.69
C TYR A 89 -0.11 7.29 0.69
N THR A 90 -0.91 7.74 1.68
CA THR A 90 -0.49 7.89 3.08
C THR A 90 -0.08 6.58 3.73
N LYS A 91 -0.58 5.43 3.25
CA LYS A 91 -0.25 4.10 3.78
C LYS A 91 1.03 3.51 3.17
N LEU A 92 1.53 4.10 2.08
CA LEU A 92 2.72 3.61 1.38
C LEU A 92 4.01 3.79 2.20
N ASP A 93 4.01 4.73 3.14
CA ASP A 93 5.15 5.04 4.00
C ASP A 93 5.69 3.83 4.77
N SER A 94 4.80 2.91 5.16
CA SER A 94 5.13 1.67 5.86
C SER A 94 5.91 0.67 5.00
N PHE A 95 5.86 0.80 3.68
CA PHE A 95 6.59 -0.04 2.72
C PHE A 95 7.92 0.57 2.31
N ILE A 96 8.10 1.89 2.43
CA ILE A 96 9.32 2.58 1.99
C ILE A 96 10.50 2.19 2.88
N HIS A 97 11.66 1.89 2.32
CA HIS A 97 12.86 1.57 3.09
C HIS A 97 13.24 2.73 4.05
N PRO A 98 13.52 2.46 5.34
CA PRO A 98 13.74 3.54 6.32
C PRO A 98 14.96 4.40 5.98
N GLU A 99 16.07 3.78 5.61
CA GLU A 99 17.32 4.49 5.29
C GLU A 99 17.42 4.88 3.81
N GLU A 100 17.14 3.96 2.89
CA GLU A 100 17.29 4.23 1.46
C GLU A 100 16.18 5.10 0.86
N GLY A 101 15.00 5.16 1.48
CA GLY A 101 13.86 5.86 0.92
C GLY A 101 13.31 5.20 -0.34
N ILE A 102 12.73 6.00 -1.24
CA ILE A 102 12.08 5.54 -2.47
C ILE A 102 12.41 6.44 -3.68
N ARG A 103 12.67 5.82 -4.83
CA ARG A 103 12.86 6.47 -6.13
C ARG A 103 11.63 6.32 -7.03
N PHE A 104 11.39 7.31 -7.86
CA PHE A 104 10.35 7.33 -8.88
C PHE A 104 10.97 7.56 -10.25
N SER A 105 10.84 6.56 -11.12
CA SER A 105 11.37 6.57 -12.48
C SER A 105 10.18 6.55 -13.46
N PRO A 106 9.92 7.64 -14.20
CA PRO A 106 8.77 7.72 -15.11
C PRO A 106 8.89 6.85 -16.36
N TYR A 107 10.03 6.21 -16.58
CA TYR A 107 10.36 5.35 -17.73
C TYR A 107 11.26 4.18 -17.33
N ALA A 108 11.44 3.22 -18.27
CA ALA A 108 12.10 1.94 -18.00
C ALA A 108 13.55 2.05 -17.52
N THR A 109 14.26 3.05 -18.03
CA THR A 109 15.65 3.33 -17.66
C THR A 109 15.65 4.07 -16.33
N VAL A 110 16.22 3.45 -15.31
CA VAL A 110 16.43 4.09 -14.01
C VAL A 110 17.63 5.02 -14.09
N GLU A 111 17.39 6.31 -13.86
CA GLU A 111 18.42 7.34 -13.86
C GLU A 111 18.79 7.73 -12.43
N LEU A 112 19.80 7.05 -11.87
CA LEU A 112 20.16 7.20 -10.45
C LEU A 112 20.50 8.64 -10.03
N GLY A 113 20.98 9.47 -10.96
CA GLY A 113 21.36 10.87 -10.72
C GLY A 113 20.23 11.89 -10.87
N THR A 114 19.19 11.59 -11.65
CA THR A 114 18.16 12.58 -12.03
C THR A 114 16.74 12.18 -11.64
N ASP A 115 16.46 10.88 -11.52
CA ASP A 115 15.16 10.39 -11.06
C ASP A 115 14.86 10.90 -9.65
N LYS A 116 13.59 11.22 -9.42
CA LYS A 116 13.17 11.82 -8.16
C LYS A 116 13.24 10.79 -7.04
N LYS A 117 14.05 11.09 -6.02
CA LYS A 117 14.17 10.28 -4.79
C LYS A 117 13.69 11.05 -3.56
N PHE A 118 13.04 10.35 -2.64
CA PHE A 118 12.59 10.88 -1.34
C PHE A 118 13.04 9.94 -0.21
N THR A 119 13.36 10.52 0.95
CA THR A 119 13.36 9.75 2.21
C THR A 119 11.92 9.38 2.58
N ARG A 120 11.75 8.44 3.52
CA ARG A 120 10.41 8.06 4.02
C ARG A 120 9.65 9.27 4.57
N GLU A 121 10.33 10.12 5.35
CA GLU A 121 9.75 11.30 5.99
C GLU A 121 9.37 12.37 4.95
N ALA A 122 10.27 12.63 3.99
CA ALA A 122 10.01 13.60 2.92
C ALA A 122 8.86 13.14 2.01
N PHE A 123 8.75 11.83 1.74
CA PHE A 123 7.61 11.28 1.04
C PHE A 123 6.32 11.47 1.85
N ARG A 124 6.33 11.13 3.14
CA ARG A 124 5.15 11.31 4.02
C ARG A 124 4.70 12.77 4.04
N GLU A 125 5.61 13.73 4.16
CA GLU A 125 5.27 15.16 4.09
C GLU A 125 4.70 15.54 2.72
N LEU A 126 5.28 15.00 1.64
CA LEU A 126 4.82 15.22 0.27
C LEU A 126 3.37 14.79 0.07
N ILE A 127 2.98 13.61 0.55
CA ILE A 127 1.63 13.07 0.34
C ILE A 127 0.60 13.54 1.39
N THR A 128 1.02 14.24 2.44
CA THR A 128 0.14 14.83 3.47
C THR A 128 0.07 16.35 3.33
N THR A 129 1.02 17.06 3.95
CA THR A 129 1.07 18.52 4.04
C THR A 129 1.24 19.18 2.67
N ASN A 130 2.08 18.59 1.82
CA ASN A 130 2.46 19.16 0.52
C ASN A 130 1.75 18.48 -0.67
N ARG A 131 0.57 17.87 -0.45
CA ARG A 131 -0.15 17.06 -1.46
C ARG A 131 -0.48 17.78 -2.77
N ASN A 132 -0.53 19.11 -2.78
CA ASN A 132 -0.80 19.92 -3.97
C ASN A 132 0.48 20.57 -4.56
N LYS A 133 1.64 20.37 -3.90
CA LYS A 133 2.92 20.95 -4.34
C LYS A 133 3.33 20.32 -5.65
N LYS A 134 3.64 21.16 -6.64
CA LYS A 134 4.24 20.71 -7.90
C LYS A 134 5.69 20.33 -7.65
N VAL A 135 6.05 19.14 -8.11
CA VAL A 135 7.40 18.57 -8.04
C VAL A 135 7.85 18.30 -9.46
N ASN A 136 9.14 18.52 -9.73
CA ASN A 136 9.77 18.04 -10.95
C ASN A 136 10.13 16.56 -10.76
N TRP A 137 9.53 15.69 -11.58
CA TRP A 137 9.70 14.24 -11.55
C TRP A 137 10.63 13.69 -12.65
N GLY A 138 11.28 14.58 -13.40
CA GLY A 138 12.12 14.23 -14.55
C GLY A 138 11.71 15.01 -15.78
N ALA A 139 11.95 14.46 -16.97
CA ALA A 139 11.59 15.06 -18.25
C ALA A 139 10.76 14.09 -19.08
N TYR A 140 9.82 14.60 -19.86
CA TYR A 140 9.03 13.79 -20.78
C TYR A 140 9.91 13.28 -21.92
N ASP A 141 9.82 11.98 -22.21
CA ASP A 141 10.49 11.39 -23.37
C ASP A 141 10.02 12.05 -24.68
N GLY A 142 10.92 12.13 -25.65
CA GLY A 142 10.75 12.83 -26.93
C GLY A 142 10.83 14.36 -26.84
N SER A 143 10.05 15.00 -25.95
CA SER A 143 10.01 16.48 -25.87
C SER A 143 11.10 17.10 -24.99
N GLY A 144 11.61 16.35 -24.00
CA GLY A 144 12.56 16.86 -22.99
C GLY A 144 11.96 17.86 -21.99
N ASN A 145 10.67 18.19 -22.09
CA ASN A 145 10.03 19.14 -21.18
C ASN A 145 9.94 18.58 -19.75
N PRO A 146 10.07 19.41 -18.69
CA PRO A 146 10.04 18.93 -17.33
C PRO A 146 8.66 18.38 -16.94
N ILE A 147 8.66 17.27 -16.19
CA ILE A 147 7.45 16.64 -15.64
C ILE A 147 7.12 17.33 -14.31
N VAL A 148 6.40 18.46 -14.38
CA VAL A 148 6.02 19.25 -13.20
C VAL A 148 4.60 18.90 -12.75
N LEU A 149 4.48 17.95 -11.82
CA LEU A 149 3.21 17.37 -11.36
C LEU A 149 3.11 17.38 -9.84
N SER A 150 1.89 17.47 -9.31
CA SER A 150 1.60 17.11 -7.92
C SER A 150 1.74 15.59 -7.75
N PRO A 151 1.92 15.08 -6.52
CA PRO A 151 1.97 13.65 -6.26
C PRO A 151 0.76 12.91 -6.85
N ALA A 152 -0.46 13.39 -6.62
CA ALA A 152 -1.66 12.72 -7.11
C ALA A 152 -1.70 12.63 -8.65
N GLU A 153 -1.26 13.68 -9.35
CA GLU A 153 -1.17 13.67 -10.82
C GLU A 153 -0.06 12.72 -11.31
N TYR A 154 1.10 12.69 -10.64
CA TYR A 154 2.20 11.79 -11.00
C TYR A 154 1.78 10.32 -10.84
N PHE A 155 1.19 9.96 -9.69
CA PHE A 155 0.72 8.60 -9.45
C PHE A 155 -0.33 8.16 -10.47
N GLY A 156 -1.27 9.04 -10.83
CA GLY A 156 -2.28 8.73 -11.84
C GLY A 156 -1.73 8.63 -13.28
N LYS A 157 -0.55 9.19 -13.56
CA LYS A 157 0.03 9.23 -14.89
C LYS A 157 1.14 8.20 -15.12
N PHE A 158 1.94 7.89 -14.10
CA PHE A 158 3.15 7.08 -14.20
C PHE A 158 3.21 5.93 -13.19
N VAL A 159 2.19 5.72 -12.35
CA VAL A 159 2.24 4.63 -11.35
C VAL A 159 1.02 3.71 -11.46
N TYR A 160 -0.18 4.29 -11.61
CA TYR A 160 -1.42 3.53 -11.73
C TYR A 160 -2.31 4.14 -12.81
N ASP A 161 -1.80 4.18 -14.03
CA ASP A 161 -2.47 4.65 -15.23
C ASP A 161 -3.13 3.50 -16.04
N GLY A 162 -3.29 2.33 -15.40
CA GLY A 162 -3.92 1.12 -15.89
C GLY A 162 -4.29 0.16 -14.75
N ASN A 163 -5.12 -0.84 -15.02
CA ASN A 163 -5.58 -1.80 -14.00
C ASN A 163 -4.55 -2.91 -13.74
N PHE A 164 -3.38 -2.54 -13.21
CA PHE A 164 -2.26 -3.45 -12.97
C PHE A 164 -2.58 -4.59 -11.98
N LEU A 165 -3.56 -4.40 -11.09
CA LEU A 165 -4.04 -5.47 -10.19
C LEU A 165 -4.59 -6.69 -10.93
N ASN A 166 -5.13 -6.49 -12.14
CA ASN A 166 -5.69 -7.55 -12.97
C ASN A 166 -4.84 -7.79 -14.24
N ALA A 167 -3.55 -7.43 -14.21
CA ALA A 167 -2.63 -7.74 -15.28
C ALA A 167 -2.55 -9.26 -15.51
N LYS A 168 -2.68 -9.69 -16.77
CA LYS A 168 -2.54 -11.12 -17.14
C LYS A 168 -1.10 -11.60 -17.02
N GLN A 169 -0.16 -10.69 -17.22
CA GLN A 169 1.26 -10.94 -17.11
C GLN A 169 1.78 -10.21 -15.88
N ALA A 170 2.05 -10.97 -14.84
CA ALA A 170 2.68 -10.49 -13.62
C ALA A 170 3.71 -11.51 -13.15
N GLY A 171 4.80 -11.06 -12.55
CA GLY A 171 5.87 -11.97 -12.17
C GLY A 171 6.96 -11.31 -11.35
N VAL A 172 7.67 -12.14 -10.60
CA VAL A 172 8.85 -11.76 -9.84
C VAL A 172 10.07 -11.94 -10.74
N ASN A 173 10.95 -10.94 -10.78
CA ASN A 173 12.19 -10.92 -11.55
C ASN A 173 12.07 -11.26 -13.04
N THR A 174 10.87 -11.06 -13.59
CA THR A 174 10.52 -11.41 -14.96
C THR A 174 10.13 -10.13 -15.71
N ILE A 175 10.70 -9.95 -16.90
CA ILE A 175 10.39 -8.80 -17.76
C ILE A 175 9.43 -9.26 -18.85
N TYR A 176 8.27 -8.61 -18.93
CA TYR A 176 7.25 -8.89 -19.95
C TYR A 176 7.23 -7.80 -21.03
N GLY A 177 7.26 -6.53 -20.62
CA GLY A 177 7.31 -5.39 -21.52
C GLY A 177 8.60 -5.41 -22.35
N LYS A 178 8.43 -5.34 -23.68
CA LYS A 178 9.53 -5.16 -24.63
C LYS A 178 9.33 -3.84 -25.35
N GLY A 179 9.94 -2.79 -24.81
CA GLY A 179 9.97 -1.46 -25.40
C GLY A 179 11.31 -1.10 -26.03
N ASN A 180 11.42 0.15 -26.45
CA ASN A 180 12.67 0.71 -26.99
C ASN A 180 13.62 1.19 -25.88
N SER A 181 13.12 1.37 -24.66
CA SER A 181 13.90 1.86 -23.52
C SER A 181 14.79 0.76 -22.93
N ILE A 182 15.98 1.15 -22.46
CA ILE A 182 16.94 0.24 -21.85
C ILE A 182 16.44 -0.15 -20.45
N ASN A 183 16.15 -1.41 -20.23
CA ASN A 183 15.91 -1.92 -18.88
C ASN A 183 17.26 -2.16 -18.17
N ASN A 184 17.62 -1.28 -17.24
CA ASN A 184 18.86 -1.35 -16.46
C ASN A 184 18.63 -1.76 -14.99
N LEU A 185 17.46 -2.31 -14.63
CA LEU A 185 17.07 -2.55 -13.23
C LEU A 185 18.11 -3.33 -12.43
N LYS A 186 18.63 -4.43 -12.98
CA LYS A 186 19.62 -5.28 -12.30
C LYS A 186 20.96 -4.55 -12.05
N THR A 187 21.30 -3.59 -12.91
CA THR A 187 22.51 -2.77 -12.77
C THR A 187 22.26 -1.61 -11.80
N ALA A 188 21.09 -0.97 -11.88
CA ALA A 188 20.72 0.16 -11.01
C ALA A 188 20.46 -0.28 -9.55
N TYR A 189 19.98 -1.51 -9.36
CA TYR A 189 19.66 -2.11 -8.06
C TYR A 189 20.27 -3.51 -7.91
N PRO A 190 21.59 -3.63 -7.71
CA PRO A 190 22.24 -4.93 -7.53
C PRO A 190 21.70 -5.65 -6.29
N GLY A 191 21.31 -6.92 -6.44
CA GLY A 191 20.80 -7.75 -5.33
C GLY A 191 19.39 -7.41 -4.85
N ALA A 192 18.72 -6.43 -5.46
CA ALA A 192 17.30 -6.17 -5.23
C ALA A 192 16.43 -7.15 -6.03
N GLU A 193 15.23 -7.38 -5.51
CA GLU A 193 14.19 -8.14 -6.21
C GLU A 193 13.20 -7.16 -6.84
N PHE A 194 12.50 -7.55 -7.90
CA PHE A 194 11.43 -6.72 -8.44
C PHE A 194 10.23 -7.53 -8.87
N THR A 195 9.07 -6.88 -8.92
CA THR A 195 7.88 -7.41 -9.59
C THR A 195 7.55 -6.55 -10.81
N GLU A 196 6.99 -7.18 -11.84
CA GLU A 196 6.41 -6.47 -12.98
C GLU A 196 4.94 -6.87 -13.13
N ASN A 197 4.07 -5.87 -13.35
CA ASN A 197 2.69 -6.06 -13.78
C ASN A 197 2.52 -5.39 -15.15
N HIS A 198 2.30 -6.20 -16.19
CA HIS A 198 2.23 -5.77 -17.59
C HIS A 198 0.80 -5.85 -18.13
N LEU A 199 0.40 -4.79 -18.83
CA LEU A 199 -0.84 -4.68 -19.57
C LEU A 199 -0.51 -4.66 -21.06
N ASP A 200 -1.04 -5.65 -21.77
CA ASP A 200 -0.96 -5.72 -23.23
C ASP A 200 -1.55 -4.46 -23.87
N GLY A 201 -0.92 -4.01 -24.95
CA GLY A 201 -1.48 -2.98 -25.80
C GLY A 201 -2.73 -3.46 -26.52
N THR A 202 -3.58 -2.52 -26.91
CA THR A 202 -4.80 -2.76 -27.63
C THR A 202 -4.59 -2.79 -29.14
N LYS A 203 -5.44 -3.56 -29.84
CA LYS A 203 -5.41 -3.65 -31.31
C LYS A 203 -5.57 -2.28 -31.99
N LYS A 204 -6.32 -1.36 -31.37
CA LYS A 204 -6.58 -0.02 -31.89
C LYS A 204 -5.28 0.77 -32.14
N TYR A 205 -4.27 0.57 -31.30
CA TYR A 205 -3.00 1.26 -31.39
C TYR A 205 -1.87 0.32 -31.85
N GLY A 206 -2.20 -0.79 -32.52
CA GLY A 206 -1.22 -1.77 -32.98
C GLY A 206 -0.43 -2.42 -31.84
N GLY A 207 -0.98 -2.42 -30.62
CA GLY A 207 -0.30 -2.88 -29.42
C GLY A 207 0.69 -1.88 -28.82
N MET A 208 0.86 -0.67 -29.37
CA MET A 208 1.83 0.33 -28.89
C MET A 208 1.38 1.07 -27.62
N ASP A 209 0.17 0.87 -27.13
CA ASP A 209 -0.35 1.46 -25.89
C ASP A 209 -0.19 0.52 -24.68
N TRP A 210 0.72 -0.47 -24.77
CA TRP A 210 1.08 -1.34 -23.65
C TRP A 210 1.71 -0.54 -22.51
N LYS A 211 1.62 -1.08 -21.30
CA LYS A 211 2.15 -0.47 -20.07
C LYS A 211 2.67 -1.51 -19.11
N SER A 212 3.73 -1.21 -18.38
CA SER A 212 4.16 -1.95 -17.20
C SER A 212 4.41 -1.02 -16.03
N VAL A 213 4.15 -1.51 -14.83
CA VAL A 213 4.72 -0.96 -13.60
C VAL A 213 5.63 -2.00 -12.97
N ARG A 214 6.82 -1.56 -12.56
CA ARG A 214 7.79 -2.38 -11.84
C ARG A 214 8.02 -1.83 -10.45
N LEU A 215 7.88 -2.69 -9.44
CA LEU A 215 8.14 -2.35 -8.05
C LEU A 215 9.41 -3.04 -7.61
N VAL A 216 10.37 -2.27 -7.10
CA VAL A 216 11.70 -2.78 -6.72
C VAL A 216 11.80 -2.83 -5.21
N TYR A 217 12.29 -3.98 -4.72
CA TYR A 217 12.30 -4.34 -3.31
C TYR A 217 13.69 -4.68 -2.83
N LYS A 218 14.01 -4.25 -1.60
CA LYS A 218 15.19 -4.67 -0.86
C LYS A 218 14.77 -5.42 0.41
N LEU A 219 15.40 -6.57 0.65
CA LEU A 219 15.20 -7.33 1.88
C LEU A 219 16.06 -6.74 2.99
N GLU A 220 15.44 -6.36 4.11
CA GLU A 220 16.13 -5.90 5.31
C GLU A 220 15.38 -6.41 6.54
N ASN A 221 16.11 -7.00 7.49
CA ASN A 221 15.54 -7.53 8.74
C ASN A 221 14.32 -8.47 8.53
N GLY A 222 14.40 -9.34 7.51
CA GLY A 222 13.34 -10.30 7.19
C GLY A 222 12.11 -9.71 6.51
N ARG A 223 12.15 -8.46 6.05
CA ARG A 223 11.04 -7.78 5.37
C ARG A 223 11.49 -7.14 4.05
N TYR A 224 10.66 -7.26 3.01
CA TYR A 224 10.85 -6.51 1.77
C TYR A 224 10.33 -5.08 1.91
N TYR A 225 11.20 -4.12 1.64
CA TYR A 225 10.88 -2.70 1.53
C TYR A 225 10.91 -2.24 0.08
N LEU A 226 9.95 -1.41 -0.30
CA LEU A 226 9.88 -0.75 -1.60
C LEU A 226 10.94 0.36 -1.66
N ILE A 227 11.83 0.27 -2.65
CA ILE A 227 12.91 1.25 -2.88
C ILE A 227 12.78 1.98 -4.21
N ALA A 228 11.98 1.46 -5.15
CA ALA A 228 11.70 2.15 -6.41
C ALA A 228 10.33 1.78 -7.00
N ILE A 229 9.75 2.74 -7.71
CA ILE A 229 8.62 2.56 -8.61
C ILE A 229 9.07 2.99 -9.99
N VAL A 230 9.00 2.08 -10.95
CA VAL A 230 9.49 2.29 -12.32
C VAL A 230 8.35 2.01 -13.28
N HIS A 231 8.02 3.02 -14.10
CA HIS A 231 7.04 2.87 -15.17
C HIS A 231 7.71 2.41 -16.46
N ASP A 232 6.98 1.71 -17.30
CA ASP A 232 7.42 1.39 -18.65
C ASP A 232 6.23 1.44 -19.60
N GLN A 233 6.45 1.95 -20.79
CA GLN A 233 5.46 2.02 -21.84
C GLN A 233 6.17 2.26 -23.16
N TRP A 234 5.45 2.11 -24.27
CA TRP A 234 5.95 2.63 -25.52
C TRP A 234 6.13 4.16 -25.42
N THR A 235 7.29 4.62 -25.86
CA THR A 235 7.63 6.04 -26.03
C THR A 235 8.12 6.30 -27.45
N ILE A 236 8.22 7.56 -27.85
CA ILE A 236 8.45 8.04 -29.22
C ILE A 236 9.69 8.92 -29.26
#